data_AF-A0A9P8P9E7-F1
#
_entry.id   AF-A0A9P8P9E7-F1
#
_cell.length_a   1.000
_cell.length_b   1.000
_cell.length_c   1.000
_cell.angle_alpha   90.00
_cell.angle_beta   90.00
_cell.angle_gamma   90.00
#
_symmetry.space_group_name_H-M   'P 1'
#
loop_
_entity.id
_entity.type
_entity.pdbx_description
1 polymer ?
#
loop_
_entity_poly.entity_id
_entity_poly.type
_entity_poly.pdbx_seq_one_letter_code
_entity_poly.pdbx_strand_id
1 'polypeptide(L)'
;MDLRREFEAAAEFGRATLLKTRDRYRELSLVKQIAVVVFALIWLIAGIFAVIYHKRILEKAVDMADVWVGWGIKGQAILFALVFVVGFPPVIGYSFLSVLCGMVYGFHGWPLLTSATLAGSSASFLVCKNWLREYSEWCIRHEPKIGVFVSALNDEEATYWQNFGVMCLVRLCPLPYSLSNGALAAIPTLGFSTFAGATFVTSPKLLVPLYVGYQLRKLAQDGEATETKLVDILNMVIAPVAFVIVTYVIYKRMSRKFETQQNSLVLELDSENA
;
A
#
# COMPACT_ATOMS: atom_id res chain seq x y z
N MET A 1 -12.41 -14.32 -32.89
CA MET A 1 -11.51 -14.04 -31.76
C MET A 1 -10.77 -15.34 -31.50
N ASP A 2 -9.48 -15.40 -31.84
CA ASP A 2 -8.77 -16.65 -32.09
C ASP A 2 -8.07 -17.14 -30.81
N LEU A 3 -8.83 -17.88 -29.99
CA LEU A 3 -8.44 -18.32 -28.64
C LEU A 3 -7.07 -19.03 -28.61
N ARG A 4 -6.70 -19.72 -29.69
CA ARG A 4 -5.46 -20.49 -29.81
C ARG A 4 -4.21 -19.61 -29.82
N ARG A 5 -4.29 -18.45 -30.50
CA ARG A 5 -3.20 -17.45 -30.53
C ARG A 5 -3.00 -16.80 -29.16
N GLU A 6 -4.06 -16.57 -28.40
CA GLU A 6 -3.95 -16.02 -27.05
C GLU A 6 -3.30 -17.01 -26.08
N PHE A 7 -3.62 -18.31 -26.19
CA PHE A 7 -2.97 -19.36 -25.41
C PHE A 7 -1.48 -19.51 -25.73
N GLU A 8 -1.11 -19.46 -27.01
CA GLU A 8 0.29 -19.53 -27.44
C GLU A 8 1.08 -18.30 -26.95
N ALA A 9 0.52 -17.10 -27.09
CA ALA A 9 1.13 -15.87 -26.58
C ALA A 9 1.29 -15.88 -25.04
N ALA A 10 0.32 -16.41 -24.30
CA ALA A 10 0.41 -16.56 -22.85
C ALA A 10 1.47 -17.60 -22.43
N ALA A 11 1.60 -18.70 -23.18
CA ALA A 11 2.61 -19.72 -22.94
C ALA A 11 4.03 -19.22 -23.23
N GLU A 12 4.23 -18.47 -24.31
CA GLU A 12 5.50 -17.83 -24.65
C GLU A 12 5.89 -16.76 -23.62
N PHE A 13 4.94 -15.92 -23.21
CA PHE A 13 5.15 -14.93 -22.15
C PHE A 13 5.55 -15.59 -20.82
N GLY A 14 4.86 -16.68 -20.45
CA GLY A 14 5.19 -17.47 -19.26
C GLY A 14 6.60 -18.06 -19.32
N ARG A 15 6.98 -18.66 -20.45
CA ARG A 15 8.34 -19.21 -20.66
C ARG A 15 9.41 -18.13 -20.61
N ALA A 16 9.21 -17.00 -21.31
CA ALA A 16 10.15 -15.88 -21.31
C ALA A 16 10.34 -15.30 -19.89
N THR A 17 9.25 -15.19 -19.13
CA THR A 17 9.29 -14.72 -17.74
C THR A 17 10.03 -15.71 -16.83
N LEU A 18 9.79 -17.01 -16.98
CA LEU A 18 10.47 -18.06 -16.22
C LEU A 18 11.97 -18.07 -16.49
N LEU A 19 12.38 -17.97 -17.75
CA LEU A 19 13.79 -17.92 -18.14
C LEU A 19 14.48 -16.66 -17.58
N LYS A 20 13.87 -15.49 -17.74
CA LYS A 20 14.38 -14.22 -17.19
C LYS A 20 14.49 -14.23 -15.67
N THR A 21 13.56 -14.89 -14.98
CA THR A 21 13.58 -15.04 -13.52
C THR A 21 14.65 -16.02 -13.06
N ARG A 22 14.81 -17.14 -13.78
CA ARG A 22 15.87 -18.14 -13.54
C ARG A 22 17.26 -17.51 -13.71
N ASP A 23 17.45 -16.72 -14.75
CA ASP A 23 18.75 -16.12 -15.05
C ASP A 23 19.10 -15.06 -13.99
N ARG A 24 18.14 -14.20 -13.60
CA ARG A 24 18.30 -13.29 -12.44
C ARG A 24 18.55 -14.00 -11.12
N TYR A 25 17.92 -15.17 -10.89
CA TYR A 25 18.17 -15.96 -9.69
C TYR A 25 19.60 -16.53 -9.67
N ARG A 26 20.12 -16.95 -10.83
CA ARG A 26 21.49 -17.45 -10.98
C ARG A 26 22.55 -16.36 -10.81
N GLU A 27 22.21 -15.11 -11.09
CA GLU A 27 23.07 -13.94 -10.85
C GLU A 27 23.19 -13.57 -9.35
N LEU A 28 22.31 -14.09 -8.49
CA LEU A 28 22.38 -13.85 -7.04
C LEU A 28 23.48 -14.70 -6.39
N SER A 29 24.12 -14.16 -5.34
CA SER A 29 25.07 -14.93 -4.53
C SER A 29 24.38 -16.16 -3.88
N LEU A 30 25.15 -17.23 -3.65
CA LEU A 30 24.64 -18.48 -3.05
C LEU A 30 23.84 -18.26 -1.76
N VAL A 31 24.23 -17.29 -0.93
CA VAL A 31 23.51 -16.92 0.30
C VAL A 31 22.13 -16.33 -0.02
N LYS A 32 22.04 -15.42 -1.01
CA LYS A 32 20.77 -14.82 -1.43
C LYS A 32 19.86 -15.85 -2.11
N GLN A 33 20.42 -16.80 -2.86
CA GLN A 33 19.68 -17.91 -3.46
C GLN A 33 19.05 -18.80 -2.37
N ILE A 34 19.84 -19.27 -1.41
CA ILE A 34 19.35 -20.07 -0.28
C ILE A 34 18.30 -19.29 0.51
N ALA A 35 18.53 -18.02 0.80
CA ALA A 35 17.57 -17.17 1.51
C ALA A 35 16.22 -17.06 0.78
N VAL A 36 16.23 -16.90 -0.55
CA VAL A 36 14.99 -16.87 -1.37
C VAL A 36 14.24 -18.20 -1.30
N VAL A 37 14.92 -19.34 -1.39
CA VAL A 37 14.28 -20.67 -1.31
C VAL A 37 13.72 -20.92 0.08
N VAL A 38 14.48 -20.61 1.13
CA VAL A 38 14.03 -20.76 2.53
C VAL A 38 12.82 -19.85 2.79
N PHE A 39 12.86 -18.61 2.33
CA PHE A 39 11.73 -17.68 2.44
C PHE A 39 10.49 -18.18 1.70
N ALA A 40 10.65 -18.72 0.49
CA ALA A 40 9.56 -19.31 -0.28
C ALA A 40 8.94 -20.52 0.43
N LEU A 41 9.77 -21.40 1.02
CA LEU A 41 9.32 -22.54 1.82
C LEU A 41 8.57 -22.11 3.07
N ILE A 42 9.10 -21.12 3.81
CA ILE A 42 8.43 -20.54 4.98
C ILE A 42 7.06 -19.98 4.58
N TRP A 43 6.97 -19.25 3.47
CA TRP A 43 5.70 -18.72 2.97
C TRP A 43 4.71 -19.80 2.56
N LEU A 44 5.19 -20.87 1.91
CA LEU A 44 4.36 -22.01 1.53
C LEU A 44 3.78 -22.69 2.77
N ILE A 45 4.62 -22.96 3.77
CA ILE A 45 4.21 -23.56 5.04
C ILE A 45 3.21 -22.64 5.73
N ALA A 46 3.51 -21.35 5.89
CA ALA A 46 2.61 -20.37 6.47
C ALA A 46 1.26 -20.33 5.75
N GLY A 47 1.26 -20.40 4.41
CA GLY A 47 0.05 -20.47 3.60
C GLY A 47 -0.79 -21.72 3.87
N ILE A 48 -0.16 -22.90 3.94
CA ILE A 48 -0.83 -24.16 4.30
C ILE A 48 -1.44 -24.08 5.71
N PHE A 49 -0.67 -23.58 6.68
CA PHE A 49 -1.16 -23.35 8.04
C PHE A 49 -2.34 -22.38 8.06
N ALA A 50 -2.27 -21.27 7.31
CA ALA A 50 -3.36 -20.31 7.22
C ALA A 50 -4.63 -20.95 6.65
N VAL A 51 -4.53 -21.81 5.62
CA VAL A 51 -5.68 -22.51 5.05
C VAL A 51 -6.27 -23.53 6.02
N ILE A 52 -5.43 -24.34 6.69
CA ILE A 52 -5.91 -25.36 7.64
C ILE A 52 -6.54 -24.73 8.88
N TYR A 53 -5.94 -23.66 9.40
CA TYR A 53 -6.34 -23.04 10.67
C TYR A 53 -7.16 -21.75 10.50
N HIS A 54 -7.63 -21.42 9.29
CA HIS A 54 -8.31 -20.15 9.00
C HIS A 54 -9.44 -19.84 10.00
N LYS A 55 -10.28 -20.82 10.35
CA LYS A 55 -11.38 -20.63 11.32
C LYS A 55 -10.86 -20.24 12.70
N ARG A 56 -9.91 -21.00 13.24
CA ARG A 56 -9.32 -20.73 14.57
C ARG A 56 -8.56 -19.41 14.62
N ILE A 57 -7.88 -19.04 13.55
CA ILE A 57 -7.18 -17.75 13.45
C ILE A 57 -8.21 -16.61 13.48
N LEU A 58 -9.29 -16.76 12.71
CA LEU A 58 -10.33 -15.76 12.60
C LEU A 58 -11.13 -15.61 13.90
N GLU A 59 -11.52 -16.72 14.53
CA GLU A 59 -12.18 -16.76 15.85
C GLU A 59 -11.33 -16.01 16.89
N LYS A 60 -10.04 -16.35 17.02
CA LYS A 60 -9.14 -15.64 17.96
C LYS A 60 -8.97 -14.16 17.64
N ALA A 61 -8.94 -13.81 16.36
CA ALA A 61 -8.85 -12.42 15.94
C ALA A 61 -10.12 -11.64 16.34
N VAL A 62 -11.28 -12.28 16.26
CA VAL A 62 -12.56 -11.71 16.72
C VAL A 62 -12.64 -11.64 18.23
N ASP A 63 -12.23 -12.68 18.98
CA ASP A 63 -12.18 -12.64 20.44
C ASP A 63 -11.33 -11.47 20.94
N MET A 64 -10.16 -11.28 20.32
CA MET A 64 -9.29 -10.14 20.62
C MET A 64 -9.95 -8.80 20.26
N ALA A 65 -10.67 -8.73 19.15
CA ALA A 65 -11.42 -7.54 18.77
C ALA A 65 -12.56 -7.24 19.76
N ASP A 66 -13.27 -8.26 20.25
CA ASP A 66 -14.36 -8.13 21.22
C ASP A 66 -13.85 -7.63 22.58
N VAL A 67 -12.70 -8.14 23.04
CA VAL A 67 -12.00 -7.60 24.23
C VAL A 67 -11.65 -6.12 24.02
N TRP A 68 -11.18 -5.76 22.82
CA TRP A 68 -10.84 -4.38 22.48
C TRP A 68 -12.07 -3.46 22.46
N VAL A 69 -13.21 -3.94 21.94
CA VAL A 69 -14.49 -3.22 22.01
C VAL A 69 -14.84 -2.92 23.47
N GLY A 70 -14.64 -3.88 24.37
CA GLY A 70 -14.89 -3.74 25.81
C GLY A 70 -14.08 -2.63 26.49
N TRP A 71 -12.98 -2.15 25.88
CA TRP A 71 -12.20 -1.03 26.41
C TRP A 71 -12.78 0.35 26.08
N GLY A 72 -13.81 0.43 25.23
CA GLY A 72 -14.50 1.67 24.88
C GLY A 72 -13.53 2.75 24.36
N ILE A 73 -13.55 3.93 25.00
CA ILE A 73 -12.71 5.08 24.64
C ILE A 73 -11.22 4.76 24.73
N LYS A 74 -10.79 3.92 25.69
CA LYS A 74 -9.38 3.52 25.82
C LYS A 74 -8.93 2.72 24.60
N GLY A 75 -9.79 1.84 24.09
CA GLY A 75 -9.52 1.08 22.87
C GLY A 75 -9.35 1.98 21.65
N GLN A 76 -10.18 3.01 21.53
CA GLN A 76 -10.08 3.99 20.45
C GLN A 76 -8.78 4.79 20.54
N ALA A 77 -8.40 5.23 21.74
CA ALA A 77 -7.16 5.98 21.97
C ALA A 77 -5.91 5.15 21.67
N ILE A 78 -5.88 3.87 22.06
CA ILE A 78 -4.77 2.96 21.74
C ILE A 78 -4.66 2.77 20.23
N LEU A 79 -5.78 2.50 19.55
CA LEU A 79 -5.78 2.31 18.10
C LEU A 79 -5.31 3.58 17.37
N PHE A 80 -5.77 4.76 17.82
CA PHE A 80 -5.31 6.03 17.31
C PHE A 80 -3.78 6.17 17.46
N ALA A 81 -3.26 5.90 18.67
CA ALA A 81 -1.83 6.00 18.95
C ALA A 81 -1.00 5.03 18.10
N LEU A 82 -1.47 3.80 17.92
CA LEU A 82 -0.79 2.80 17.08
C LEU A 82 -0.76 3.24 15.61
N VAL A 83 -1.89 3.67 15.05
CA VAL A 83 -1.94 4.16 13.65
C VAL A 83 -1.07 5.41 13.49
N PHE A 84 -1.07 6.30 14.47
CA PHE A 84 -0.22 7.48 14.50
C PHE A 84 1.26 7.11 14.43
N VAL A 85 1.73 6.21 15.31
CA VAL A 85 3.12 5.76 15.38
C VAL A 85 3.55 5.01 14.11
N VAL A 86 2.65 4.22 13.53
CA VAL A 86 2.92 3.53 12.25
C VAL A 86 3.08 4.52 11.08
N GLY A 87 2.69 5.79 11.25
CA GLY A 87 2.97 6.84 10.27
C GLY A 87 4.45 7.15 10.06
N PHE A 88 5.31 6.82 11.02
CA PHE A 88 6.73 7.17 11.01
C PHE A 88 7.58 6.05 10.37
N PRO A 89 8.45 6.34 9.37
CA PRO A 89 9.42 5.36 8.86
C PRO A 89 10.31 4.81 9.99
N PRO A 90 10.67 3.50 10.00
CA PRO A 90 10.33 2.43 9.06
C PRO A 90 9.13 1.55 9.49
N VAL A 91 8.28 2.05 10.40
CA VAL A 91 7.28 1.22 11.08
C VAL A 91 6.27 0.63 10.07
N ILE A 92 6.01 -0.67 10.18
CA ILE A 92 5.07 -1.43 9.35
C ILE A 92 3.82 -1.81 10.15
N GLY A 93 2.73 -2.16 9.47
CA GLY A 93 1.50 -2.64 10.13
C GLY A 93 0.26 -1.78 9.90
N TYR A 94 0.34 -0.73 9.08
CA TYR A 94 -0.79 0.17 8.81
C TYR A 94 -2.01 -0.57 8.26
N SER A 95 -1.79 -1.47 7.30
CA SER A 95 -2.86 -2.27 6.69
C SER A 95 -3.54 -3.18 7.72
N PHE A 96 -2.76 -3.80 8.61
CA PHE A 96 -3.29 -4.64 9.68
C PHE A 96 -4.14 -3.83 10.65
N LEU A 97 -3.65 -2.69 11.14
CA LEU A 97 -4.40 -1.82 12.05
C LEU A 97 -5.67 -1.24 11.40
N SER A 98 -5.64 -0.96 10.10
CA SER A 98 -6.81 -0.49 9.35
C SER A 98 -7.91 -1.56 9.26
N VAL A 99 -7.52 -2.82 9.02
CA VAL A 99 -8.45 -3.95 9.03
C VAL A 99 -8.95 -4.25 10.45
N LEU A 100 -8.07 -4.20 11.44
CA LEU A 100 -8.45 -4.35 12.86
C LEU A 100 -9.46 -3.27 13.29
N CYS A 101 -9.27 -2.03 12.86
CA CYS A 101 -10.24 -0.95 13.06
C CYS A 101 -11.63 -1.31 12.51
N GLY A 102 -11.66 -1.91 11.32
CA GLY A 102 -12.88 -2.40 10.68
C GLY A 102 -13.53 -3.56 11.45
N MET A 103 -12.73 -4.48 11.97
CA MET A 103 -13.22 -5.58 12.81
C MET A 103 -13.85 -5.04 14.11
N VAL A 104 -13.16 -4.12 14.79
CA VAL A 104 -13.59 -3.63 16.12
C VAL A 104 -14.77 -2.66 15.99
N TYR A 105 -14.69 -1.67 15.09
CA TYR A 105 -15.61 -0.53 15.02
C TYR A 105 -16.45 -0.47 13.74
N GLY A 106 -16.22 -1.36 12.77
CA GLY A 106 -16.90 -1.33 11.47
C GLY A 106 -16.69 -0.01 10.74
N PHE A 107 -17.73 0.46 10.05
CA PHE A 107 -17.71 1.75 9.35
C PHE A 107 -17.64 2.96 10.29
N HIS A 108 -18.11 2.83 11.54
CA HIS A 108 -17.99 3.89 12.54
C HIS A 108 -16.53 4.15 12.96
N GLY A 109 -15.61 3.24 12.62
CA GLY A 109 -14.17 3.44 12.77
C GLY A 109 -13.57 4.43 11.77
N TRP A 110 -14.31 4.88 10.75
CA TRP A 110 -13.75 5.77 9.71
C TRP A 110 -13.25 7.12 10.22
N PRO A 111 -13.97 7.87 11.07
CA PRO A 111 -13.46 9.11 11.64
C PRO A 111 -12.22 8.89 12.52
N LEU A 112 -12.19 7.79 13.29
CA LEU A 112 -11.06 7.42 14.14
C LEU A 112 -9.81 7.10 13.29
N LEU A 113 -9.97 6.23 12.30
CA LEU A 113 -8.88 5.84 11.41
C LEU A 113 -8.39 7.04 10.58
N THR A 114 -9.31 7.83 10.04
CA THR A 114 -8.97 9.02 9.25
C THR A 114 -8.22 10.06 10.07
N SER A 115 -8.69 10.36 11.28
CA SER A 115 -8.01 11.34 12.16
C SER A 115 -6.62 10.84 12.59
N ALA A 116 -6.49 9.55 12.95
CA ALA A 116 -5.20 8.96 13.29
C ALA A 116 -4.23 8.96 12.10
N THR A 117 -4.70 8.58 10.92
CA THR A 117 -3.91 8.58 9.68
C THR A 117 -3.50 9.99 9.28
N LEU A 118 -4.39 10.97 9.40
CA LEU A 118 -4.09 12.36 9.09
C LEU A 118 -3.05 12.92 10.06
N ALA A 119 -3.25 12.72 11.37
CA ALA A 119 -2.33 13.17 12.40
C ALA A 119 -0.95 12.52 12.28
N GLY A 120 -0.90 11.19 12.16
CA GLY A 120 0.35 10.42 12.08
C GLY A 120 1.16 10.74 10.82
N SER A 121 0.50 10.76 9.66
CA SER A 121 1.19 11.11 8.41
C SER A 121 1.65 12.56 8.38
N SER A 122 0.85 13.49 8.92
CA SER A 122 1.20 14.91 9.02
C SER A 122 2.40 15.12 9.93
N ALA A 123 2.40 14.49 11.12
CA ALA A 123 3.51 14.56 12.05
C ALA A 123 4.78 13.92 11.46
N SER A 124 4.66 12.73 10.86
CA SER A 124 5.78 12.08 10.19
C SER A 124 6.33 12.93 9.05
N PHE A 125 5.48 13.56 8.25
CA PHE A 125 5.89 14.43 7.15
C PHE A 125 6.70 15.62 7.67
N LEU A 126 6.20 16.31 8.71
CA LEU A 126 6.90 17.46 9.30
C LEU A 126 8.23 17.06 9.93
N VAL A 127 8.27 15.94 10.65
CA VAL A 127 9.51 15.42 11.24
C VAL A 127 10.51 15.07 10.14
N CYS A 128 10.07 14.39 9.07
CA CYS A 128 10.95 14.03 7.97
C CYS A 128 11.45 15.25 7.20
N LYS A 129 10.58 16.25 6.97
CA LYS A 129 10.89 17.45 6.19
C LYS A 129 11.81 18.41 6.95
N ASN A 130 11.66 18.54 8.26
CA ASN A 130 12.40 19.52 9.06
C ASN A 130 13.63 18.91 9.76
N TRP A 131 13.49 17.72 10.35
CA TRP A 131 14.56 17.11 11.18
C TRP A 131 15.39 16.06 10.46
N LEU A 132 14.83 15.37 9.45
CA LEU A 132 15.53 14.29 8.72
C LEU A 132 15.86 14.70 7.27
N ARG A 133 16.02 16.00 7.02
CA ARG A 133 16.33 16.50 5.68
C ARG A 133 17.65 15.93 5.14
N GLU A 134 18.70 15.94 5.97
CA GLU A 134 20.02 15.40 5.60
C GLU A 134 19.95 13.90 5.29
N TYR A 135 19.17 13.14 6.05
CA TYR A 135 18.94 11.71 5.81
C TYR A 135 18.14 11.47 4.52
N SER A 136 17.12 12.29 4.26
CA SER A 136 16.32 12.23 3.04
C SER A 136 17.15 12.52 1.79
N GLU A 137 18.01 13.54 1.85
CA GLU A 137 18.97 13.86 0.80
C GLU A 137 20.02 12.75 0.62
N TRP A 138 20.46 12.12 1.71
CA TRP A 138 21.34 10.95 1.65
C TRP A 138 20.65 9.77 0.95
N CYS A 139 19.39 9.46 1.27
CA CYS A 139 18.62 8.40 0.61
C CYS A 139 18.42 8.67 -0.88
N ILE A 140 18.11 9.91 -1.27
CA ILE A 140 17.97 10.30 -2.69
C ILE A 140 19.29 10.06 -3.45
N ARG A 141 20.44 10.37 -2.84
CA ARG A 141 21.76 10.16 -3.45
C ARG A 141 22.15 8.68 -3.56
N HIS A 142 21.71 7.84 -2.62
CA HIS A 142 22.11 6.42 -2.58
C HIS A 142 21.14 5.49 -3.33
N GLU A 143 19.86 5.89 -3.49
CA GLU A 143 18.84 5.09 -4.16
C GLU A 143 18.26 5.84 -5.37
N PRO A 144 18.73 5.52 -6.60
CA PRO A 144 18.32 6.22 -7.84
C PRO A 144 16.81 6.23 -8.05
N LYS A 145 16.11 5.17 -7.62
CA LYS A 145 14.65 5.07 -7.74
C LYS A 145 13.91 6.12 -6.91
N ILE A 146 14.43 6.44 -5.73
CA ILE A 146 13.86 7.47 -4.86
C ILE A 146 14.12 8.85 -5.49
N GLY A 147 15.31 9.08 -6.03
CA GLY A 147 15.63 10.31 -6.76
C GLY A 147 14.72 10.55 -7.97
N VAL A 148 14.51 9.54 -8.81
CA VAL A 148 13.57 9.63 -9.94
C VAL A 148 12.14 9.86 -9.45
N PHE A 149 11.71 9.19 -8.38
CA PHE A 149 10.37 9.40 -7.81
C PHE A 149 10.18 10.83 -7.29
N VAL A 150 11.16 11.37 -6.57
CA VAL A 150 11.12 12.75 -6.04
C VAL A 150 11.16 13.74 -7.21
N SER A 151 12.05 13.57 -8.18
CA SER A 151 12.17 14.45 -9.35
C SER A 151 10.91 14.43 -10.23
N ALA A 152 10.28 13.26 -10.40
CA ALA A 152 9.06 13.12 -11.20
C ALA A 152 7.86 13.86 -10.59
N LEU A 153 7.87 14.06 -9.28
CA LEU A 153 6.82 14.74 -8.52
C LEU A 153 7.21 16.18 -8.15
N ASN A 154 8.46 16.58 -8.40
CA ASN A 154 8.96 17.91 -8.13
C ASN A 154 8.81 18.77 -9.39
N ASP A 155 7.76 19.58 -9.41
CA ASP A 155 7.52 20.57 -10.46
C ASP A 155 7.52 21.95 -9.79
N GLU A 156 8.55 22.75 -10.08
CA GLU A 156 8.75 24.08 -9.49
C GLU A 156 7.79 25.13 -10.04
N GLU A 157 7.26 24.92 -11.25
CA GLU A 157 6.31 25.83 -11.89
C GLU A 157 4.85 25.44 -11.62
N ALA A 158 4.61 24.25 -11.06
CA ALA A 158 3.27 23.76 -10.78
C ALA A 158 2.52 24.64 -9.76
N THR A 159 1.29 25.00 -10.14
CA THR A 159 0.35 25.69 -9.26
C THR A 159 -0.07 24.79 -8.08
N TYR A 160 -0.46 25.38 -6.95
CA TYR A 160 -0.97 24.67 -5.77
C TYR A 160 -1.97 23.54 -6.12
N TRP A 161 -2.93 23.79 -7.01
CA TRP A 161 -3.95 22.81 -7.40
C TRP A 161 -3.41 21.64 -8.22
N GLN A 162 -2.36 21.86 -9.02
CA GLN A 162 -1.70 20.79 -9.77
C GLN A 162 -0.93 19.88 -8.80
N ASN A 163 -0.14 20.48 -7.90
CA ASN A 163 0.56 19.75 -6.83
C ASN A 163 -0.43 19.00 -5.93
N PHE A 164 -1.57 19.61 -5.59
CA PHE A 164 -2.64 18.96 -4.83
C PHE A 164 -3.22 17.75 -5.56
N GLY A 165 -3.52 17.90 -6.86
CA GLY A 165 -4.04 16.81 -7.70
C GLY A 165 -3.05 15.63 -7.79
N VAL A 166 -1.77 15.93 -8.03
CA VAL A 166 -0.71 14.91 -8.05
C VAL A 166 -0.59 14.20 -6.70
N MET A 167 -0.63 14.95 -5.60
CA MET A 167 -0.57 14.35 -4.27
C MET A 167 -1.79 13.48 -3.95
N CYS A 168 -3.00 13.88 -4.37
CA CYS A 168 -4.17 13.01 -4.27
C CYS A 168 -3.96 11.70 -5.02
N LEU A 169 -3.41 11.74 -6.23
CA LEU A 169 -3.12 10.52 -7.01
C LEU A 169 -2.10 9.63 -6.30
N VAL A 170 -0.99 10.21 -5.81
CA VAL A 170 0.03 9.45 -5.07
C VAL A 170 -0.54 8.83 -3.80
N ARG A 171 -1.40 9.56 -3.07
CA ARG A 171 -2.04 9.04 -1.86
C ARG A 171 -3.08 7.97 -2.15
N LEU A 172 -3.69 7.94 -3.33
CA LEU A 172 -4.55 6.83 -3.76
C LEU A 172 -3.77 5.58 -4.14
N CYS A 173 -2.50 5.70 -4.51
CA CYS A 173 -1.63 4.55 -4.76
C CYS A 173 -1.43 3.69 -3.49
N PRO A 174 -1.31 2.36 -3.62
CA PRO A 174 -1.03 1.45 -2.52
C PRO A 174 0.46 1.47 -2.16
N LEU A 175 1.00 2.65 -1.81
CA LEU A 175 2.36 2.76 -1.31
C LEU A 175 2.42 2.38 0.18
N PRO A 176 3.52 1.78 0.66
CA PRO A 176 3.69 1.52 2.09
C PRO A 176 3.56 2.83 2.87
N TYR A 177 2.65 2.86 3.83
CA TYR A 177 2.17 4.11 4.45
C TYR A 177 3.29 4.95 5.06
N SER A 178 4.12 4.35 5.93
CA SER A 178 5.25 5.03 6.57
C SER A 178 6.29 5.52 5.57
N LEU A 179 6.73 4.63 4.67
CA LEU A 179 7.72 4.95 3.64
C LEU A 179 7.23 6.07 2.71
N SER A 180 5.95 6.06 2.33
CA SER A 180 5.35 7.11 1.52
C SER A 180 5.39 8.46 2.22
N ASN A 181 5.14 8.52 3.53
CA ASN A 181 5.19 9.78 4.27
C ASN A 181 6.62 10.37 4.28
N GLY A 182 7.63 9.52 4.49
CA GLY A 182 9.04 9.93 4.46
C GLY A 182 9.53 10.33 3.07
N ALA A 183 9.23 9.54 2.04
CA ALA A 183 9.65 9.82 0.66
C ALA A 183 9.03 11.12 0.12
N LEU A 184 7.77 11.39 0.45
CA LEU A 184 7.10 12.63 0.05
C LEU A 184 7.63 13.85 0.80
N ALA A 185 8.06 13.69 2.05
CA ALA A 185 8.70 14.75 2.81
C ALA A 185 10.02 15.24 2.20
N ALA A 186 10.68 14.39 1.40
CA ALA A 186 11.91 14.72 0.70
C ALA A 186 11.70 15.65 -0.52
N ILE A 187 10.45 15.87 -0.97
CA ILE A 187 10.14 16.76 -2.08
C ILE A 187 10.19 18.23 -1.58
N PRO A 188 11.10 19.08 -2.11
CA PRO A 188 11.27 20.44 -1.62
C PRO A 188 10.02 21.31 -1.81
N THR A 189 9.44 21.27 -3.01
CA THR A 189 8.27 22.06 -3.44
C THR A 189 6.96 21.66 -2.74
N LEU A 190 6.91 20.49 -2.09
CA LEU A 190 5.68 19.98 -1.51
C LEU A 190 5.33 20.67 -0.18
N GLY A 191 4.29 21.48 -0.18
CA GLY A 191 3.76 22.11 1.04
C GLY A 191 3.06 21.14 1.98
N PHE A 192 3.11 21.44 3.28
CA PHE A 192 2.35 20.70 4.32
C PHE A 192 0.84 20.71 4.06
N SER A 193 0.27 21.85 3.66
CA SER A 193 -1.15 22.00 3.37
C SER A 193 -1.60 21.09 2.22
N THR A 194 -0.81 21.02 1.16
CA THR A 194 -1.04 20.13 0.01
C THR A 194 -1.03 18.67 0.45
N PHE A 195 -0.04 18.26 1.25
CA PHE A 195 0.09 16.89 1.75
C PHE A 195 -1.06 16.49 2.69
N ALA A 196 -1.35 17.32 3.70
CA ALA A 196 -2.40 17.06 4.68
C ALA A 196 -3.79 17.08 4.02
N GLY A 197 -4.04 18.05 3.16
CA GLY A 197 -5.29 18.16 2.41
C GLY A 197 -5.52 16.98 1.46
N ALA A 198 -4.48 16.55 0.73
CA ALA A 198 -4.58 15.37 -0.14
C ALA A 198 -4.84 14.09 0.68
N THR A 199 -4.20 13.95 1.84
CA THR A 199 -4.47 12.83 2.76
C THR A 199 -5.91 12.82 3.25
N PHE A 200 -6.45 13.99 3.61
CA PHE A 200 -7.82 14.12 4.06
C PHE A 200 -8.83 13.81 2.94
N VAL A 201 -8.67 14.40 1.75
CA VAL A 201 -9.57 14.18 0.60
C VAL A 201 -9.54 12.73 0.11
N THR A 202 -8.40 12.05 0.23
CA THR A 202 -8.28 10.64 -0.16
C THR A 202 -8.67 9.65 0.94
N SER A 203 -9.00 10.13 2.16
CA SER A 203 -9.44 9.29 3.28
C SER A 203 -10.68 8.41 3.03
N PRO A 204 -11.60 8.68 2.07
CA PRO A 204 -12.65 7.73 1.73
C PRO A 204 -12.12 6.37 1.31
N LYS A 205 -10.89 6.29 0.78
CA LYS A 205 -10.22 5.01 0.46
C LYS A 205 -10.06 4.09 1.68
N LEU A 206 -10.04 4.65 2.88
CA LEU A 206 -9.90 3.91 4.14
C LEU A 206 -11.16 3.10 4.49
N LEU A 207 -12.29 3.35 3.82
CA LEU A 207 -13.49 2.52 3.95
C LEU A 207 -13.25 1.08 3.46
N VAL A 208 -12.33 0.87 2.52
CA VAL A 208 -12.02 -0.47 1.98
C VAL A 208 -11.46 -1.40 3.05
N PRO A 209 -10.35 -1.09 3.75
CA PRO A 209 -9.86 -1.94 4.83
C PRO A 209 -10.84 -2.06 6.01
N LEU A 210 -11.63 -1.01 6.29
CA LEU A 210 -12.69 -1.08 7.31
C LEU A 210 -13.77 -2.10 6.94
N TYR A 211 -14.21 -2.09 5.69
CA TYR A 211 -15.17 -3.06 5.17
C TYR A 211 -14.61 -4.49 5.20
N VAL A 212 -13.35 -4.67 4.79
CA VAL A 212 -12.68 -5.98 4.89
C VAL A 212 -12.68 -6.48 6.33
N GLY A 213 -12.31 -5.63 7.30
CA GLY A 213 -12.34 -5.99 8.71
C GLY A 213 -13.74 -6.33 9.22
N TYR A 214 -14.74 -5.53 8.86
CA TYR A 214 -16.14 -5.78 9.21
C TYR A 214 -16.62 -7.14 8.69
N GLN A 215 -16.29 -7.48 7.43
CA GLN A 215 -16.68 -8.77 6.86
C GLN A 215 -15.91 -9.94 7.46
N LEU A 216 -14.64 -9.77 7.79
CA LEU A 216 -13.87 -10.79 8.51
C LEU A 216 -14.52 -11.14 9.86
N ARG A 217 -15.01 -10.14 10.60
CA ARG A 217 -15.73 -10.37 11.86
C ARG A 217 -17.06 -11.10 11.63
N LYS A 218 -17.85 -10.67 10.65
CA LYS A 218 -19.11 -11.32 10.29
C LYS A 218 -18.93 -12.79 9.92
N LEU A 219 -17.93 -13.09 9.09
CA LEU A 219 -17.58 -14.47 8.69
C LEU A 219 -17.20 -15.37 9.86
N ALA A 220 -16.59 -14.81 10.91
CA ALA A 220 -16.21 -15.58 12.10
C ALA A 220 -17.41 -15.89 13.00
N GLN A 221 -18.32 -14.94 13.16
CA GLN A 221 -19.45 -15.04 14.09
C GLN A 221 -20.59 -15.88 13.54
N ASP A 222 -20.90 -15.76 12.24
CA ASP A 222 -22.10 -16.38 11.69
C ASP A 222 -21.90 -17.87 11.34
N GLY A 223 -20.66 -18.35 11.11
CA GLY A 223 -20.32 -19.76 10.88
C GLY A 223 -20.92 -20.42 9.61
N GLU A 224 -22.04 -19.89 9.13
CA GLU A 224 -22.76 -20.21 7.92
C GLU A 224 -23.24 -18.90 7.30
N ALA A 225 -23.22 -18.82 5.98
CA ALA A 225 -23.70 -17.66 5.26
C ALA A 225 -25.23 -17.51 5.45
N THR A 226 -25.64 -16.73 6.45
CA THR A 226 -27.04 -16.39 6.74
C THR A 226 -27.66 -15.63 5.58
N GLU A 227 -28.55 -16.30 4.85
CA GLU A 227 -29.67 -15.88 3.97
C GLU A 227 -29.68 -14.56 3.17
N THR A 228 -28.63 -13.74 3.15
CA THR A 228 -28.44 -12.62 2.20
C THR A 228 -27.21 -12.87 1.32
N LYS A 229 -26.99 -14.14 0.97
CA LYS A 229 -25.78 -14.64 0.28
C LYS A 229 -25.45 -13.82 -0.97
N LEU A 230 -26.43 -13.41 -1.77
CA LEU A 230 -26.12 -12.74 -3.03
C LEU A 230 -25.58 -11.32 -2.85
N VAL A 231 -26.20 -10.51 -1.99
CA VAL A 231 -25.83 -9.09 -1.82
C VAL A 231 -24.52 -8.95 -1.03
N ASP A 232 -24.31 -9.82 -0.04
CA ASP A 232 -23.06 -9.82 0.73
C ASP A 232 -21.88 -10.39 -0.07
N ILE A 233 -22.09 -11.46 -0.86
CA ILE A 233 -21.05 -11.97 -1.76
C ILE A 233 -20.75 -10.96 -2.87
N LEU A 234 -21.78 -10.33 -3.45
CA LEU A 234 -21.60 -9.29 -4.46
C LEU A 234 -20.82 -8.12 -3.88
N ASN A 235 -21.17 -7.59 -2.70
CA ASN A 235 -20.39 -6.51 -2.09
C ASN A 235 -18.97 -6.95 -1.66
N MET A 236 -18.80 -8.20 -1.22
CA MET A 236 -17.51 -8.79 -0.85
C MET A 236 -16.58 -8.94 -2.05
N VAL A 237 -17.11 -9.12 -3.25
CA VAL A 237 -16.33 -9.23 -4.49
C VAL A 237 -16.20 -7.88 -5.20
N ILE A 238 -17.29 -7.12 -5.31
CA ILE A 238 -17.35 -5.86 -6.07
C ILE A 238 -16.43 -4.80 -5.46
N ALA A 239 -16.43 -4.62 -4.13
CA ALA A 239 -15.62 -3.56 -3.52
C ALA A 239 -14.10 -3.84 -3.64
N PRO A 240 -13.59 -5.05 -3.37
CA PRO A 240 -12.19 -5.38 -3.63
C PRO A 240 -11.84 -5.41 -5.11
N VAL A 241 -12.71 -5.90 -5.99
CA VAL A 241 -12.46 -5.91 -7.44
C VAL A 241 -12.41 -4.49 -7.98
N ALA A 242 -13.33 -3.62 -7.59
CA ALA A 242 -13.29 -2.19 -7.94
C ALA A 242 -12.01 -1.53 -7.41
N PHE A 243 -11.62 -1.82 -6.18
CA PHE A 243 -10.36 -1.32 -5.60
C PHE A 243 -9.12 -1.81 -6.36
N VAL A 244 -9.09 -3.10 -6.74
CA VAL A 244 -8.01 -3.69 -7.55
C VAL A 244 -7.98 -3.09 -8.95
N ILE A 245 -9.13 -2.89 -9.60
CA ILE A 245 -9.22 -2.26 -10.92
C ILE A 245 -8.73 -0.82 -10.85
N VAL A 246 -9.18 -0.04 -9.87
CA VAL A 246 -8.74 1.34 -9.66
C VAL A 246 -7.23 1.39 -9.40
N THR A 247 -6.75 0.52 -8.52
CA THR A 247 -5.31 0.39 -8.20
C THR A 247 -4.50 0.01 -9.43
N TYR A 248 -4.98 -0.93 -10.25
CA TYR A 248 -4.33 -1.38 -11.47
C TYR A 248 -4.30 -0.30 -12.56
N VAL A 249 -5.40 0.44 -12.74
CA VAL A 249 -5.46 1.57 -13.67
C VAL A 249 -4.46 2.66 -13.25
N ILE A 250 -4.39 2.97 -11.95
CA ILE A 250 -3.43 3.93 -11.41
C ILE A 250 -1.99 3.41 -11.59
N TYR A 251 -1.70 2.16 -11.25
CA TYR A 251 -0.39 1.53 -11.43
C TYR A 251 0.06 1.57 -12.90
N LYS A 252 -0.82 1.24 -13.84
CA LYS A 252 -0.54 1.24 -15.27
C LYS A 252 -0.27 2.64 -15.80
N ARG A 253 -1.00 3.64 -15.30
CA ARG A 253 -0.83 5.04 -15.68
C ARG A 253 0.46 5.64 -15.09
N MET A 254 0.80 5.27 -13.86
CA MET A 254 2.07 5.62 -13.20
C MET A 254 3.27 4.98 -13.92
N SER A 255 3.20 3.67 -14.20
CA SER A 255 4.31 2.94 -14.83
C SER A 255 4.63 3.48 -16.22
N ARG A 256 3.62 3.84 -17.03
CA ARG A 256 3.85 4.50 -18.32
C ARG A 256 4.53 5.86 -18.18
N LYS A 257 4.18 6.65 -17.16
CA LYS A 257 4.83 7.94 -16.92
C LYS A 257 6.28 7.76 -16.47
N PHE A 258 6.56 6.78 -15.61
CA PHE A 258 7.92 6.43 -15.21
C PHE A 258 8.77 5.91 -16.38
N GLU A 259 8.23 5.05 -17.24
CA GLU A 259 8.93 4.58 -18.45
C GLU A 259 9.20 5.73 -19.43
N THR A 260 8.25 6.66 -19.58
CA THR A 260 8.42 7.82 -20.47
C THR A 260 9.49 8.79 -19.94
N GLN A 261 9.49 9.07 -18.63
CA GLN A 261 10.49 9.94 -18.00
C GLN A 261 11.88 9.31 -17.90
N GLN A 262 11.95 7.99 -17.66
CA GLN A 262 13.23 7.28 -17.67
C GLN A 262 13.85 7.26 -19.07
N ASN A 263 13.03 7.06 -20.11
CA ASN A 263 13.51 7.12 -21.49
C ASN A 263 13.91 8.55 -21.91
N SER A 264 13.22 9.60 -21.46
CA SER A 264 13.62 10.97 -21.77
C SER A 264 14.95 11.35 -21.11
N LEU A 265 15.18 10.95 -19.86
CA LEU A 265 16.44 11.18 -19.16
C LEU A 265 17.63 10.43 -19.79
N VAL A 266 17.41 9.21 -20.28
CA VAL A 266 18.44 8.46 -21.02
C VAL A 266 18.77 9.15 -22.35
N LEU A 267 17.77 9.66 -23.07
CA LEU A 267 17.98 10.37 -24.33
C LEU A 267 18.69 11.72 -24.14
N GLU A 268 18.41 12.45 -23.05
CA GLU A 268 19.13 13.69 -22.73
C GLU A 268 20.62 13.42 -22.43
N LEU A 269 20.93 12.38 -21.64
CA LEU A 269 22.30 11.96 -21.35
C LEU A 269 23.07 11.46 -22.58
N ASP A 270 22.40 10.80 -23.53
CA ASP A 270 23.01 10.40 -24.79
C ASP A 270 23.25 11.61 -25.72
N SER A 271 22.44 12.66 -25.62
CA SER A 271 22.60 13.89 -26.41
C SER A 271 23.66 14.85 -25.88
N GLU A 272 23.94 14.84 -24.57
CA GLU A 272 25.06 15.61 -23.98
C GLU A 272 26.42 14.94 -24.18
N ASN A 273 26.44 13.62 -24.44
CA ASN A 273 27.67 12.84 -24.66
C ASN A 273 28.01 12.62 -26.15
N ALA A 274 27.25 13.21 -27.08
CA ALA A 274 27.46 13.15 -28.54
C ALA A 274 27.96 14.50 -29.08
#